data_AF-A0A7X8GBF2-F1
#
_entry.id   AF-A0A7X8GBF2-F1
#
_cell.length_a   1.000
_cell.length_b   1.000
_cell.length_c   1.000
_cell.angle_alpha   90.00
_cell.angle_beta   90.00
_cell.angle_gamma   90.00
#
_symmetry.space_group_name_H-M   'P 1'
#
loop_
_entity.id
_entity.type
_entity.pdbx_description
1 polymer ?
#
loop_
_entity_poly.entity_id
_entity_poly.type
_entity_poly.pdbx_seq_one_letter_code
_entity_poly.pdbx_strand_id
1 'polypeptide(L)'
;MKNTILFLLAGILLYSCTPHMIPCICIDSRDYKIYKTVTIGEQTWMAENLAYLPSVSLSTDGSWTEPYYYVYGYEGTNIAAAKATDNYKMYGVLYNWVAAMAGATDSNTSSGRVQGICPEGWHLPSDAEWTQLATYLADNGYNYDGTTGGGHTKVAKALASIYGWNESSAEGAVGNTDFPEYRNKSRFSALPGGYCSPNTPFKNLGICGYWWSTTESNTEFVYIRRILYNMEQVMQGTGNKICGFSVRCVKD
;
A
#
# COMPACT_ATOMS: atom_id res chain seq x y z
N MET A 1 -66.24 33.87 -29.03
CA MET A 1 -64.96 34.60 -29.00
C MET A 1 -64.46 34.70 -27.57
N LYS A 2 -63.54 33.82 -27.17
CA LYS A 2 -62.62 34.00 -26.02
C LYS A 2 -61.44 33.07 -26.29
N ASN A 3 -60.34 33.64 -26.79
CA ASN A 3 -59.08 32.93 -27.04
C ASN A 3 -58.33 32.83 -25.71
N THR A 4 -58.19 31.62 -25.18
CA THR A 4 -57.32 31.36 -24.03
C THR A 4 -55.96 30.90 -24.56
N ILE A 5 -54.95 31.75 -24.43
CA ILE A 5 -53.56 31.44 -24.79
C ILE A 5 -52.96 30.62 -23.64
N LEU A 6 -52.55 29.39 -23.93
CA LEU A 6 -51.89 28.49 -23.00
C LEU A 6 -50.37 28.70 -23.11
N PHE A 7 -49.73 29.27 -22.09
CA PHE A 7 -48.27 29.37 -22.03
C PHE A 7 -47.67 28.04 -21.57
N LEU A 8 -46.96 27.35 -22.47
CA LEU A 8 -46.13 26.19 -22.17
C LEU A 8 -44.79 26.68 -21.57
N LEU A 9 -44.64 26.56 -20.25
CA LEU A 9 -43.35 26.68 -19.57
C LEU A 9 -42.58 25.37 -19.76
N ALA A 10 -41.67 25.34 -20.72
CA ALA A 10 -40.68 24.28 -20.86
C ALA A 10 -39.63 24.44 -19.74
N GLY A 11 -39.80 23.70 -18.64
CA GLY A 11 -38.80 23.57 -17.60
C GLY A 11 -37.60 22.78 -18.12
N ILE A 12 -36.49 23.47 -18.39
CA ILE A 12 -35.20 22.82 -18.64
C ILE A 12 -34.70 22.30 -17.29
N LEU A 13 -34.87 21.00 -17.05
CA LEU A 13 -34.19 20.29 -15.99
C LEU A 13 -32.69 20.22 -16.34
N LEU A 14 -31.93 21.21 -15.85
CA LEU A 14 -30.48 21.09 -15.73
C LEU A 14 -30.20 20.03 -14.66
N TYR A 15 -30.10 18.76 -15.06
CA TYR A 15 -29.43 17.77 -14.24
C TYR A 15 -27.94 18.14 -14.22
N SER A 16 -27.56 18.95 -13.24
CA SER A 16 -26.16 19.07 -12.86
C SER A 16 -25.71 17.68 -12.42
N CYS A 17 -24.91 17.02 -13.26
CA CYS A 17 -24.12 15.88 -12.82
C CYS A 17 -23.21 16.43 -11.71
N THR A 18 -23.61 16.24 -10.46
CA THR A 18 -22.67 16.34 -9.34
C THR A 18 -21.51 15.43 -9.73
N PRO A 19 -20.24 15.86 -9.66
CA PRO A 19 -19.11 14.97 -9.91
C PRO A 19 -19.21 13.84 -8.90
N HIS A 20 -19.84 12.75 -9.33
CA HIS A 20 -19.84 11.50 -8.63
C HIS A 20 -18.38 11.15 -8.56
N MET A 21 -17.80 11.15 -7.35
CA MET A 21 -16.42 10.76 -7.16
C MET A 21 -16.30 9.35 -7.73
N ILE A 22 -15.88 9.22 -8.98
CA ILE A 22 -15.46 7.95 -9.54
C ILE A 22 -14.31 7.57 -8.63
N PRO A 23 -14.42 6.49 -7.82
CA PRO A 23 -13.31 6.09 -7.01
C PRO A 23 -12.12 5.91 -7.95
N CYS A 24 -11.02 6.60 -7.67
CA CYS A 24 -9.77 6.38 -8.36
C CYS A 24 -9.42 4.90 -8.10
N ILE A 25 -9.65 4.05 -9.10
CA ILE A 25 -9.39 2.61 -9.04
C ILE A 25 -8.24 2.28 -9.97
N CYS A 26 -7.43 1.31 -9.57
CA CYS A 26 -6.48 0.62 -10.44
C CYS A 26 -7.09 -0.74 -10.79
N ILE A 27 -7.15 -1.07 -12.07
CA ILE A 27 -7.54 -2.41 -12.53
C ILE A 27 -6.26 -3.09 -13.01
N ASP A 28 -5.88 -4.20 -12.36
CA ASP A 28 -4.78 -5.03 -12.83
C ASP A 28 -5.28 -5.96 -13.93
N SER A 29 -4.86 -5.72 -15.16
CA SER A 29 -5.32 -6.47 -16.34
C SER A 29 -4.90 -7.95 -16.31
N ARG A 30 -3.95 -8.33 -15.45
CA ARG A 30 -3.39 -9.69 -15.37
C ARG A 30 -4.29 -10.63 -14.58
N ASP A 31 -5.07 -10.12 -13.63
CA ASP A 31 -5.99 -10.91 -12.79
C ASP A 31 -7.36 -10.26 -12.56
N TYR A 32 -7.62 -9.12 -13.21
CA TYR A 32 -8.82 -8.30 -13.11
C TYR A 32 -9.13 -7.81 -11.69
N LYS A 33 -8.14 -7.83 -10.78
CA LYS A 33 -8.32 -7.29 -9.44
C LYS A 33 -8.39 -5.77 -9.51
N ILE A 34 -9.41 -5.24 -8.86
CA ILE A 34 -9.62 -3.81 -8.69
C ILE A 34 -9.03 -3.41 -7.33
N TYR A 35 -8.09 -2.47 -7.35
CA TYR A 35 -7.49 -1.89 -6.16
C TYR A 35 -8.01 -0.46 -5.98
N LYS A 36 -8.35 -0.12 -4.73
CA LYS A 36 -8.59 1.27 -4.34
C LYS A 36 -7.29 2.06 -4.43
N THR A 37 -7.40 3.34 -4.73
CA THR A 37 -6.27 4.25 -4.75
C THR A 37 -6.57 5.52 -3.95
N VAL A 38 -5.53 6.24 -3.59
CA VAL A 38 -5.62 7.53 -2.89
C VAL A 38 -4.53 8.47 -3.39
N THR A 39 -4.90 9.73 -3.59
CA THR A 39 -3.94 10.79 -3.92
C THR A 39 -3.55 11.51 -2.64
N ILE A 40 -2.25 11.57 -2.36
CA ILE A 40 -1.64 12.23 -1.20
C ILE A 40 -0.55 13.15 -1.75
N GLY A 41 -0.78 14.46 -1.64
CA GLY A 41 0.04 15.45 -2.34
C GLY A 41 0.00 15.22 -3.84
N GLU A 42 1.16 15.07 -4.45
CA GLU A 42 1.33 14.85 -5.90
C GLU A 42 1.31 13.37 -6.28
N GLN A 43 1.32 12.46 -5.31
CA GLN A 43 1.45 11.03 -5.55
C GLN A 43 0.09 10.34 -5.45
N THR A 44 -0.21 9.46 -6.41
CA THR A 44 -1.37 8.57 -6.32
C THR A 44 -0.89 7.17 -5.98
N TRP A 45 -1.28 6.68 -4.80
CA TRP A 45 -0.88 5.40 -4.24
C TRP A 45 -2.02 4.38 -4.33
N MET A 46 -1.70 3.10 -4.50
CA MET A 46 -2.63 2.04 -4.12
C MET A 46 -2.95 2.16 -2.63
N ALA A 47 -4.23 2.08 -2.27
CA ALA A 47 -4.74 2.04 -0.88
C ALA A 47 -4.82 0.61 -0.33
N GLU A 48 -4.47 -0.40 -1.14
CA GLU A 48 -4.37 -1.81 -0.78
C GLU A 48 -2.98 -2.34 -1.16
N ASN A 49 -2.52 -3.40 -0.48
CA ASN A 49 -1.31 -4.10 -0.91
C ASN A 49 -1.59 -4.82 -2.24
N LEU A 50 -0.58 -4.89 -3.11
CA LEU A 50 -0.68 -5.71 -4.32
C LEU A 50 -0.94 -7.17 -3.95
N ALA A 51 -1.84 -7.82 -4.67
CA ALA A 51 -2.24 -9.22 -4.44
C ALA A 51 -2.14 -10.08 -5.71
N TYR A 52 -1.43 -9.60 -6.74
CA TYR A 52 -1.16 -10.37 -7.94
C TYR A 52 -0.35 -11.63 -7.59
N LEU A 53 -0.91 -12.81 -7.87
CA LEU A 53 -0.39 -14.10 -7.43
C LEU A 53 -0.29 -15.07 -8.63
N PRO A 54 0.80 -15.02 -9.41
CA PRO A 54 0.99 -15.89 -10.58
C PRO A 54 1.38 -17.33 -10.21
N SER A 55 2.01 -17.52 -9.06
CA SER A 55 2.32 -18.81 -8.43
C SER A 55 2.32 -18.63 -6.91
N VAL A 56 2.39 -19.70 -6.12
CA VAL A 56 2.52 -19.62 -4.66
C VAL A 56 3.58 -20.61 -4.17
N SER A 57 4.41 -20.13 -3.27
CA SER A 57 5.65 -20.78 -2.81
C SER A 57 5.53 -21.19 -1.35
N LEU A 58 6.28 -22.21 -0.94
CA LEU A 58 6.36 -22.57 0.47
C LEU A 58 7.12 -21.47 1.22
N SER A 59 6.79 -21.26 2.49
CA SER A 59 7.40 -20.19 3.27
C SER A 59 8.89 -20.38 3.55
N THR A 60 9.35 -21.62 3.43
CA THR A 60 10.76 -22.03 3.54
C THR A 60 11.54 -21.83 2.24
N ASP A 61 10.87 -21.50 1.13
CA ASP A 61 11.53 -21.25 -0.15
C ASP A 61 12.14 -19.84 -0.15
N GLY A 62 13.35 -19.70 -0.66
CA GLY A 62 14.01 -18.41 -0.83
C GLY A 62 15.09 -18.45 -1.88
N SER A 63 15.27 -17.35 -2.60
CA SER A 63 16.28 -17.23 -3.64
C SER A 63 16.65 -15.77 -3.86
N TRP A 64 17.88 -15.58 -4.32
CA TRP A 64 18.43 -14.32 -4.81
C TRP A 64 18.18 -14.13 -6.31
N THR A 65 17.77 -15.18 -7.02
CA THR A 65 17.65 -15.20 -8.49
C THR A 65 16.29 -15.65 -8.99
N GLU A 66 15.50 -16.35 -8.18
CA GLU A 66 14.17 -16.86 -8.55
C GLU A 66 13.07 -16.06 -7.85
N PRO A 67 11.95 -15.77 -8.55
CA PRO A 67 10.81 -15.09 -7.95
C PRO A 67 10.00 -16.03 -7.05
N TYR A 68 9.69 -15.56 -5.85
CA TYR A 68 8.83 -16.27 -4.90
C TYR A 68 7.71 -15.38 -4.39
N TYR A 69 6.54 -16.01 -4.21
CA TYR A 69 5.28 -15.37 -3.85
C TYR A 69 4.68 -16.11 -2.67
N TYR A 70 4.53 -15.43 -1.55
CA TYR A 70 4.05 -16.04 -0.31
C TYR A 70 2.69 -15.47 0.08
N VAL A 71 1.82 -16.35 0.57
CA VAL A 71 0.57 -15.97 1.23
C VAL A 71 0.72 -16.32 2.70
N TYR A 72 0.55 -15.33 3.58
CA TYR A 72 0.85 -15.49 5.00
C TYR A 72 0.11 -16.67 5.61
N GLY A 73 0.84 -17.63 6.19
CA GLY A 73 0.30 -18.82 6.83
C GLY A 73 -0.22 -19.91 5.88
N TYR A 74 0.04 -19.81 4.58
CA TYR A 74 -0.31 -20.83 3.60
C TYR A 74 0.94 -21.60 3.15
N GLU A 75 0.94 -22.92 3.33
CA GLU A 75 2.06 -23.83 3.05
C GLU A 75 1.75 -24.82 1.90
N GLY A 76 1.00 -24.37 0.91
CA GLY A 76 0.70 -25.15 -0.29
C GLY A 76 1.13 -24.44 -1.56
N THR A 77 0.92 -25.09 -2.71
CA THR A 77 1.26 -24.55 -4.04
C THR A 77 0.02 -24.26 -4.91
N ASN A 78 -1.18 -24.44 -4.37
CA ASN A 78 -2.43 -24.23 -5.11
C ASN A 78 -2.91 -22.78 -5.00
N ILE A 79 -2.91 -22.06 -6.13
CA ILE A 79 -3.28 -20.64 -6.20
C ILE A 79 -4.71 -20.39 -5.72
N ALA A 80 -5.68 -21.21 -6.15
CA ALA A 80 -7.08 -21.02 -5.77
C ALA A 80 -7.30 -21.18 -4.26
N ALA A 81 -6.66 -22.18 -3.66
CA ALA A 81 -6.69 -22.41 -2.22
C ALA A 81 -6.00 -21.26 -1.46
N ALA A 82 -4.85 -20.78 -1.94
CA ALA A 82 -4.17 -19.62 -1.37
C ALA A 82 -5.05 -18.36 -1.40
N LYS A 83 -5.69 -18.08 -2.55
CA LYS A 83 -6.61 -16.95 -2.74
C LYS A 83 -7.87 -17.03 -1.87
N ALA A 84 -8.26 -18.23 -1.45
CA ALA A 84 -9.41 -18.44 -0.57
C ALA A 84 -9.11 -18.11 0.91
N THR A 85 -7.84 -18.06 1.31
CA THR A 85 -7.45 -17.76 2.70
C THR A 85 -7.80 -16.33 3.10
N ASP A 86 -8.07 -16.13 4.40
CA ASP A 86 -8.36 -14.80 4.93
C ASP A 86 -7.14 -13.89 4.87
N ASN A 87 -5.95 -14.45 5.05
CA ASN A 87 -4.71 -13.69 4.96
C ASN A 87 -4.45 -13.16 3.56
N TYR A 88 -4.72 -13.93 2.50
CA TYR A 88 -4.63 -13.40 1.13
C TYR A 88 -5.63 -12.25 0.90
N LYS A 89 -6.89 -12.45 1.32
CA LYS A 89 -7.95 -11.45 1.16
C LYS A 89 -7.64 -10.15 1.89
N MET A 90 -7.07 -10.25 3.09
CA MET A 90 -6.76 -9.10 3.93
C MET A 90 -5.41 -8.44 3.58
N TYR A 91 -4.33 -9.21 3.49
CA TYR A 91 -2.96 -8.69 3.43
C TYR A 91 -2.34 -8.73 2.03
N GLY A 92 -2.94 -9.48 1.10
CA GLY A 92 -2.40 -9.68 -0.25
C GLY A 92 -1.25 -10.69 -0.26
N VAL A 93 -0.21 -10.37 -1.02
CA VAL A 93 0.93 -11.26 -1.29
C VAL A 93 2.22 -10.62 -0.78
N LEU A 94 3.13 -11.46 -0.29
CA LEU A 94 4.50 -11.09 0.03
C LEU A 94 5.41 -11.54 -1.11
N TYR A 95 6.23 -10.63 -1.62
CA TYR A 95 7.09 -10.83 -2.78
C TYR A 95 8.53 -10.79 -2.32
N ASN A 96 9.35 -11.77 -2.71
CA ASN A 96 10.80 -11.57 -2.59
C ASN A 96 11.27 -10.48 -3.57
N TRP A 97 12.52 -10.02 -3.43
CA TRP A 97 13.03 -8.91 -4.24
C TRP A 97 12.96 -9.20 -5.74
N VAL A 98 13.33 -10.42 -6.15
CA VAL A 98 13.29 -10.83 -7.55
C VAL A 98 11.87 -10.77 -8.11
N ALA A 99 10.88 -11.27 -7.35
CA ALA A 99 9.48 -11.17 -7.73
C ALA A 99 9.00 -9.72 -7.78
N ALA A 100 9.41 -8.88 -6.83
CA ALA A 100 9.02 -7.46 -6.79
C ALA A 100 9.59 -6.69 -7.98
N MET A 101 10.87 -6.87 -8.32
CA MET A 101 11.53 -6.16 -9.42
C MET A 101 11.14 -6.68 -10.81
N ALA A 102 10.58 -7.89 -10.90
CA ALA A 102 10.07 -8.49 -12.15
C ALA A 102 11.05 -8.36 -13.34
N GLY A 103 12.34 -8.59 -13.08
CA GLY A 103 13.40 -8.53 -14.11
C GLY A 103 14.00 -7.15 -14.37
N ALA A 104 13.54 -6.09 -13.69
CA ALA A 104 14.21 -4.79 -13.75
C ALA A 104 15.60 -4.87 -13.10
N THR A 105 16.62 -4.43 -13.83
CA THR A 105 18.03 -4.52 -13.43
C THR A 105 18.56 -3.28 -12.73
N ASP A 106 17.95 -2.12 -12.99
CA ASP A 106 18.35 -0.86 -12.36
C ASP A 106 17.28 -0.40 -11.38
N SER A 107 17.72 -0.03 -10.18
CA SER A 107 16.90 0.69 -9.19
C SER A 107 16.44 2.06 -9.69
N ASN A 108 17.02 2.54 -10.80
CA ASN A 108 16.64 3.72 -11.56
C ASN A 108 16.74 3.38 -13.05
N THR A 109 15.63 2.99 -13.68
CA THR A 109 15.61 2.88 -15.14
C THR A 109 15.81 4.28 -15.76
N SER A 110 16.06 4.37 -17.07
CA SER A 110 16.26 5.61 -17.82
C SER A 110 15.11 6.63 -17.75
N SER A 111 13.96 6.28 -17.16
CA SER A 111 12.82 7.15 -16.84
C SER A 111 12.68 7.50 -15.34
N GLY A 112 13.55 6.99 -14.48
CA GLY A 112 13.57 7.25 -13.03
C GLY A 112 12.61 6.41 -12.18
N ARG A 113 11.86 5.47 -12.78
CA ARG A 113 10.87 4.61 -12.08
C ARG A 113 11.00 3.16 -12.48
N VAL A 114 10.78 2.25 -11.54
CA VAL A 114 10.80 0.80 -11.78
C VAL A 114 9.38 0.28 -11.72
N GLN A 115 8.79 -0.10 -12.86
CA GLN A 115 7.47 -0.72 -12.88
C GLN A 115 7.42 -1.92 -11.92
N GLY A 116 8.39 -2.84 -12.08
CA GLY A 116 8.44 -4.07 -11.29
C GLY A 116 7.16 -4.90 -11.45
N ILE A 117 6.72 -5.51 -10.36
CA ILE A 117 5.52 -6.35 -10.32
C ILE A 117 4.22 -5.54 -10.37
N CYS A 118 4.28 -4.22 -10.27
CA CYS A 118 3.11 -3.35 -10.39
C CYS A 118 2.47 -3.46 -11.80
N PRO A 119 1.14 -3.23 -11.91
CA PRO A 119 0.47 -3.22 -13.20
C PRO A 119 0.97 -2.06 -14.08
N GLU A 120 0.69 -2.13 -15.38
CA GLU A 120 1.07 -1.08 -16.33
C GLU A 120 0.54 0.30 -15.91
N GLY A 121 1.36 1.34 -16.04
CA GLY A 121 1.08 2.70 -15.57
C GLY A 121 1.25 2.90 -14.06
N TRP A 122 1.81 1.91 -13.36
CA TRP A 122 2.15 1.95 -11.95
C TRP A 122 3.55 1.40 -11.73
N HIS A 123 4.23 1.86 -10.68
CA HIS A 123 5.58 1.46 -10.35
C HIS A 123 5.76 1.16 -8.86
N LEU A 124 6.86 0.45 -8.56
CA LEU A 124 7.35 0.30 -7.20
C LEU A 124 7.91 1.63 -6.68
N PRO A 125 7.55 2.04 -5.45
CA PRO A 125 7.99 3.31 -4.89
C PRO A 125 9.48 3.30 -4.58
N SER A 126 10.13 4.42 -4.81
CA SER A 126 11.50 4.69 -4.34
C SER A 126 11.52 5.18 -2.89
N ASP A 127 12.71 5.26 -2.31
CA ASP A 127 12.91 5.82 -0.96
C ASP A 127 12.53 7.31 -0.91
N ALA A 128 12.82 8.04 -1.98
CA ALA A 128 12.44 9.43 -2.14
C ALA A 128 10.92 9.61 -2.16
N GLU A 129 10.20 8.74 -2.84
CA GLU A 129 8.73 8.79 -2.92
C GLU A 129 8.06 8.47 -1.59
N TRP A 130 8.58 7.51 -0.84
CA TRP A 130 8.12 7.28 0.52
C TRP A 130 8.41 8.47 1.45
N THR A 131 9.54 9.15 1.25
CA THR A 131 9.90 10.35 2.00
C THR A 131 8.98 11.53 1.65
N GLN A 132 8.67 11.71 0.36
CA GLN A 132 7.71 12.71 -0.11
C GLN A 132 6.32 12.49 0.51
N LEU A 133 5.83 11.24 0.52
CA LEU A 133 4.57 10.89 1.17
C LEU A 133 4.55 11.30 2.65
N ALA A 134 5.56 10.90 3.41
CA ALA A 134 5.63 11.17 4.84
C ALA A 134 5.74 12.67 5.14
N THR A 135 6.61 13.39 4.42
CA THR A 135 6.79 14.84 4.56
C THR A 135 5.51 15.59 4.22
N TYR A 136 4.83 15.26 3.12
CA TYR A 136 3.56 15.89 2.78
C TYR A 136 2.53 15.73 3.90
N LEU A 137 2.40 14.52 4.45
CA LEU A 137 1.47 14.26 5.56
C LEU A 137 1.81 15.10 6.79
N ALA A 138 3.08 15.12 7.20
CA ALA A 138 3.52 15.91 8.34
C ALA A 138 3.25 17.39 8.14
N ASP A 139 3.56 17.95 6.97
CA ASP A 139 3.41 19.38 6.71
C ASP A 139 1.94 19.80 6.54
N ASN A 140 1.03 18.85 6.30
CA ASN A 140 -0.39 19.11 6.05
C ASN A 140 -1.31 18.60 7.17
N GLY A 141 -0.82 18.52 8.41
CA GLY A 141 -1.65 18.29 9.60
C GLY A 141 -2.16 16.85 9.75
N TYR A 142 -1.36 15.88 9.32
CA TYR A 142 -1.62 14.45 9.54
C TYR A 142 -0.81 13.83 10.67
N ASN A 143 0.02 14.61 11.38
CA ASN A 143 0.58 14.13 12.65
C ASN A 143 -0.55 13.78 13.62
N TYR A 144 -0.38 12.71 14.41
CA TYR A 144 -1.44 12.22 15.29
C TYR A 144 -1.98 13.27 16.29
N ASP A 145 -1.17 14.27 16.63
CA ASP A 145 -1.49 15.36 17.56
C ASP A 145 -1.91 16.65 16.84
N GLY A 146 -2.07 16.61 15.52
CA GLY A 146 -2.44 17.75 14.69
C GLY A 146 -1.33 18.77 14.45
N THR A 147 -0.12 18.56 14.98
CA THR A 147 1.03 19.41 14.67
C THR A 147 1.43 19.29 13.19
N THR A 148 2.21 20.25 12.71
CA THR A 148 2.79 20.22 11.36
C THR A 148 4.31 20.05 11.41
N GLY A 149 4.89 19.44 10.38
CA GLY A 149 6.33 19.20 10.27
C GLY A 149 6.80 17.93 10.99
N GLY A 150 8.12 17.73 11.05
CA GLY A 150 8.74 16.53 11.62
C GLY A 150 8.80 15.33 10.68
N GLY A 151 8.43 15.50 9.41
CA GLY A 151 8.59 14.51 8.34
C GLY A 151 7.90 13.18 8.67
N HIS A 152 8.67 12.12 8.88
CA HIS A 152 8.15 10.77 9.10
C HIS A 152 7.84 10.44 10.57
N THR A 153 8.02 11.37 11.51
CA THR A 153 8.06 11.05 12.95
C THR A 153 6.71 10.84 13.63
N LYS A 154 5.60 11.38 13.10
CA LYS A 154 4.28 11.32 13.77
C LYS A 154 3.10 10.93 12.85
N VAL A 155 3.40 10.50 11.63
CA VAL A 155 2.40 10.31 10.56
C VAL A 155 1.92 8.86 10.41
N ALA A 156 2.47 7.91 11.18
CA ALA A 156 2.14 6.49 11.00
C ALA A 156 0.66 6.20 11.25
N LYS A 157 0.05 6.82 12.29
CA LYS A 157 -1.36 6.65 12.61
C LYS A 157 -2.29 7.11 11.47
N ALA A 158 -1.90 8.16 10.74
CA ALA A 158 -2.63 8.63 9.57
C ALA A 158 -2.57 7.69 8.37
N LEU A 159 -1.50 6.91 8.23
CA LEU A 159 -1.32 5.93 7.16
C LEU A 159 -1.93 4.57 7.49
N ALA A 160 -1.87 4.16 8.77
CA ALA A 160 -2.27 2.84 9.21
C ALA A 160 -3.76 2.59 9.05
N SER A 161 -4.12 1.39 8.58
CA SER A 161 -5.48 0.85 8.66
C SER A 161 -5.99 0.86 10.09
N ILE A 162 -7.30 1.02 10.26
CA ILE A 162 -7.95 0.92 11.57
C ILE A 162 -8.07 -0.53 12.08
N TYR A 163 -7.70 -1.52 11.26
CA TYR A 163 -7.80 -2.95 11.56
C TYR A 163 -6.45 -3.65 11.53
N GLY A 164 -6.36 -4.77 12.26
CA GLY A 164 -5.28 -5.75 12.17
C GLY A 164 -4.05 -5.44 13.01
N TRP A 165 -3.87 -4.21 13.50
CA TRP A 165 -2.75 -3.85 14.37
C TRP A 165 -2.97 -4.34 15.80
N ASN A 166 -1.92 -4.85 16.42
CA ASN A 166 -1.92 -5.17 17.85
C ASN A 166 -2.14 -3.89 18.67
N GLU A 167 -2.68 -4.07 19.87
CA GLU A 167 -2.91 -2.96 20.79
C GLU A 167 -1.60 -2.40 21.35
N SER A 168 -1.58 -1.09 21.57
CA SER A 168 -0.48 -0.39 22.24
C SER A 168 -1.06 0.67 23.18
N SER A 169 -0.36 0.94 24.28
CA SER A 169 -0.66 2.05 25.20
C SER A 169 0.23 3.28 24.98
N ALA A 170 1.19 3.23 24.04
CA ALA A 170 2.05 4.36 23.74
C ALA A 170 1.24 5.46 23.02
N GLU A 171 1.34 6.69 23.51
CA GLU A 171 0.64 7.85 22.92
C GLU A 171 1.03 8.01 21.44
N GLY A 172 0.05 8.26 20.57
CA GLY A 172 0.26 8.46 19.15
C GLY A 172 0.60 7.20 18.34
N ALA A 173 0.89 6.08 19.01
CA ALA A 173 1.21 4.83 18.34
C ALA A 173 0.03 4.29 17.53
N VAL A 174 0.33 3.58 16.44
CA VAL A 174 -0.67 3.02 15.52
C VAL A 174 -1.70 2.12 16.23
N GLY A 175 -1.24 1.28 17.15
CA GLY A 175 -2.04 0.34 17.93
C GLY A 175 -2.84 0.99 19.06
N ASN A 176 -2.57 2.25 19.39
CA ASN A 176 -3.29 2.97 20.44
C ASN A 176 -4.55 3.66 19.88
N THR A 177 -5.65 3.60 20.61
CA THR A 177 -6.97 4.13 20.21
C THR A 177 -7.14 5.64 20.46
N ASP A 178 -6.12 6.29 21.04
CA ASP A 178 -6.02 7.75 21.09
C ASP A 178 -6.02 8.41 19.70
N PHE A 179 -6.42 9.68 19.67
CA PHE A 179 -6.53 10.51 18.46
C PHE A 179 -7.33 9.84 17.32
N PRO A 180 -8.60 9.42 17.57
CA PRO A 180 -9.37 8.60 16.63
C PRO A 180 -9.59 9.26 15.26
N GLU A 181 -9.65 10.58 15.19
CA GLU A 181 -9.79 11.37 13.96
C GLU A 181 -8.53 11.33 13.06
N TYR A 182 -7.39 10.89 13.61
CA TYR A 182 -6.14 10.71 12.87
C TYR A 182 -5.91 9.27 12.42
N ARG A 183 -6.70 8.30 12.91
CA ARG A 183 -6.58 6.89 12.50
C ARG A 183 -7.00 6.70 11.05
N ASN A 184 -6.07 6.26 10.19
CA ASN A 184 -6.26 6.12 8.74
C ASN A 184 -6.74 7.41 8.03
N LYS A 185 -6.42 8.60 8.58
CA LYS A 185 -6.88 9.89 8.05
C LYS A 185 -6.47 10.11 6.58
N SER A 186 -5.32 9.58 6.17
CA SER A 186 -4.83 9.66 4.79
C SER A 186 -5.55 8.72 3.82
N ARG A 187 -6.32 7.75 4.32
CA ARG A 187 -6.93 6.64 3.56
C ARG A 187 -5.93 5.69 2.89
N PHE A 188 -4.63 5.83 3.15
CA PHE A 188 -3.60 4.92 2.65
C PHE A 188 -3.82 3.48 3.14
N SER A 189 -4.39 3.28 4.32
CA SER A 189 -4.81 1.98 4.84
C SER A 189 -3.68 0.93 4.91
N ALA A 190 -2.50 1.31 5.43
CA ALA A 190 -1.37 0.41 5.64
C ALA A 190 -1.72 -0.72 6.62
N LEU A 191 -1.41 -1.97 6.26
CA LEU A 191 -1.75 -3.17 7.02
C LEU A 191 -0.51 -3.84 7.63
N PRO A 192 -0.63 -4.45 8.83
CA PRO A 192 0.47 -5.17 9.49
C PRO A 192 0.58 -6.61 9.00
N GLY A 193 0.84 -6.77 7.69
CA GLY A 193 0.91 -8.08 7.03
C GLY A 193 2.15 -8.92 7.38
N GLY A 194 3.07 -8.40 8.20
CA GLY A 194 4.31 -9.08 8.53
C GLY A 194 5.22 -9.26 7.31
N TYR A 195 6.10 -10.26 7.40
CA TYR A 195 7.00 -10.65 6.33
C TYR A 195 7.18 -12.17 6.29
N CYS A 196 7.73 -12.67 5.19
CA CYS A 196 8.18 -14.05 5.06
C CYS A 196 9.70 -14.10 4.92
N SER A 197 10.35 -15.09 5.54
CA SER A 197 11.77 -15.35 5.35
C SER A 197 11.99 -16.86 5.39
N PRO A 198 12.83 -17.43 4.52
CA PRO A 198 13.05 -18.89 4.45
C PRO A 198 13.41 -19.53 5.80
N ASN A 199 14.21 -18.82 6.60
CA ASN A 199 14.70 -19.31 7.90
C ASN A 199 13.75 -18.99 9.06
N THR A 200 12.87 -17.99 8.88
CA THR A 200 11.90 -17.58 9.89
C THR A 200 10.56 -17.29 9.21
N PRO A 201 9.84 -18.33 8.75
CA PRO A 201 8.55 -18.18 8.10
C PRO A 201 7.59 -17.28 8.85
N PHE A 202 6.90 -16.42 8.09
CA PHE A 202 5.71 -15.67 8.50
C PHE A 202 5.81 -15.05 9.91
N LYS A 203 6.49 -13.91 10.01
CA LYS A 203 6.67 -13.19 11.28
C LYS A 203 5.97 -11.84 11.27
N ASN A 204 5.68 -11.36 12.47
CA ASN A 204 5.22 -9.99 12.75
C ASN A 204 3.85 -9.60 12.18
N LEU A 205 2.96 -10.58 11.92
CA LEU A 205 1.55 -10.28 11.69
C LEU A 205 0.98 -9.50 12.87
N GLY A 206 0.24 -8.43 12.59
CA GLY A 206 -0.30 -7.51 13.59
C GLY A 206 0.72 -6.59 14.26
N ILE A 207 2.01 -6.90 14.16
CA ILE A 207 3.10 -6.13 14.79
C ILE A 207 3.65 -5.08 13.82
N CYS A 208 3.89 -5.44 12.57
CA CYS A 208 4.55 -4.55 11.61
C CYS A 208 4.08 -4.80 10.17
N GLY A 209 3.89 -3.72 9.42
CA GLY A 209 3.79 -3.77 7.96
C GLY A 209 5.15 -3.48 7.34
N TYR A 210 5.48 -4.19 6.26
CA TYR A 210 6.75 -4.07 5.55
C TYR A 210 6.50 -3.88 4.06
N TRP A 211 7.07 -2.83 3.48
CA TRP A 211 6.94 -2.55 2.05
C TRP A 211 8.28 -2.31 1.39
N TRP A 212 8.44 -2.85 0.19
CA TRP A 212 9.61 -2.61 -0.63
C TRP A 212 9.77 -1.13 -1.01
N SER A 213 11.02 -0.71 -1.14
CA SER A 213 11.44 0.43 -1.95
C SER A 213 12.31 -0.09 -3.10
N THR A 214 12.38 0.64 -4.21
CA THR A 214 13.33 0.32 -5.31
C THR A 214 14.77 0.69 -4.99
N THR A 215 14.99 1.52 -3.97
CA THR A 215 16.32 2.06 -3.64
C THR A 215 17.16 1.03 -2.88
N GLU A 216 18.23 0.55 -3.51
CA GLU A 216 19.17 -0.38 -2.90
C GLU A 216 19.97 0.27 -1.77
N SER A 217 20.23 -0.50 -0.72
CA SER A 217 21.13 -0.09 0.37
C SER A 217 22.53 -0.65 0.13
N ASN A 218 22.62 -1.92 -0.30
CA ASN A 218 23.83 -2.58 -0.78
C ASN A 218 23.45 -3.79 -1.66
N THR A 219 24.41 -4.65 -1.97
CA THR A 219 24.20 -5.83 -2.83
C THR A 219 23.18 -6.83 -2.28
N GLU A 220 23.09 -6.97 -0.96
CA GLU A 220 22.23 -7.95 -0.27
C GLU A 220 20.93 -7.35 0.29
N PHE A 221 20.92 -6.04 0.54
CA PHE A 221 19.87 -5.36 1.26
C PHE A 221 19.30 -4.18 0.48
N VAL A 222 18.00 -4.00 0.58
CA VAL A 222 17.26 -2.90 -0.04
C VAL A 222 16.57 -2.09 1.05
N TYR A 223 16.40 -0.79 0.85
CA TYR A 223 15.57 -0.02 1.75
C TYR A 223 14.12 -0.52 1.71
N ILE A 224 13.50 -0.49 2.88
CA ILE A 224 12.10 -0.83 3.06
C ILE A 224 11.43 0.25 3.90
N ARG A 225 10.10 0.31 3.82
CA ARG A 225 9.29 1.05 4.78
C ARG A 225 8.64 0.11 5.77
N ARG A 226 8.61 0.56 7.02
CA ARG A 226 8.03 -0.16 8.15
C ARG A 226 7.14 0.77 8.95
N ILE A 227 6.00 0.25 9.34
CA ILE A 227 5.12 0.85 10.34
C ILE A 227 4.90 -0.19 11.41
N LEU A 228 5.14 0.16 12.67
CA LEU A 228 5.00 -0.75 13.81
C LEU A 228 3.79 -0.35 14.66
N TYR A 229 3.13 -1.33 15.26
CA TYR A 229 1.96 -1.12 16.09
C TYR A 229 2.21 -0.19 17.29
N ASN A 230 3.42 -0.18 17.84
CA ASN A 230 3.78 0.57 19.04
C ASN A 230 4.57 1.86 18.75
N MET A 231 4.61 2.30 17.50
CA MET A 231 5.34 3.51 17.09
C MET A 231 4.41 4.45 16.33
N GLU A 232 4.71 5.73 16.42
CA GLU A 232 4.03 6.86 15.77
C GLU A 232 4.67 7.25 14.42
N GLN A 233 5.89 6.75 14.17
CA GLN A 233 6.72 7.09 13.02
C GLN A 233 6.63 6.06 11.88
N VAL A 234 6.76 6.55 10.64
CA VAL A 234 7.06 5.72 9.48
C VAL A 234 8.56 5.52 9.45
N MET A 235 9.02 4.29 9.59
CA MET A 235 10.44 3.97 9.70
C MET A 235 11.00 3.52 8.35
N GLN A 236 12.19 4.01 8.03
CA GLN A 236 13.07 3.34 7.08
C GLN A 236 13.77 2.17 7.78
N GLY A 237 14.05 1.12 7.03
CA GLY A 237 14.92 0.03 7.45
C GLY A 237 15.56 -0.61 6.23
N THR A 238 16.29 -1.69 6.46
CA THR A 238 16.83 -2.53 5.40
C THR A 238 16.17 -3.91 5.46
N GLY A 239 15.85 -4.44 4.28
CA GLY A 239 15.29 -5.77 4.09
C GLY A 239 16.24 -6.60 3.23
N ASN A 240 16.51 -7.84 3.64
CA ASN A 240 17.29 -8.77 2.84
C ASN A 240 16.47 -9.20 1.62
N LYS A 241 17.08 -9.27 0.43
CA LYS A 241 16.37 -9.55 -0.83
C LYS A 241 15.72 -10.94 -0.89
N ILE A 242 16.14 -11.89 -0.05
CA ILE A 242 15.50 -13.22 0.03
C ILE A 242 14.17 -13.21 0.78
N CYS A 243 13.90 -12.17 1.58
CA CYS A 243 12.68 -12.06 2.35
C CYS A 243 11.51 -11.64 1.45
N GLY A 244 10.30 -12.07 1.77
CA GLY A 244 9.06 -11.60 1.18
C GLY A 244 8.47 -10.41 1.94
N PHE A 245 8.30 -9.27 1.28
CA PHE A 245 7.59 -8.09 1.82
C PHE A 245 6.41 -7.69 0.93
N SER A 246 5.49 -6.88 1.46
CA SER A 246 4.36 -6.37 0.69
C SER A 246 4.81 -5.36 -0.37
N VAL A 247 4.00 -5.21 -1.42
CA VAL A 247 4.17 -4.17 -2.44
C VAL A 247 3.03 -3.18 -2.35
N ARG A 248 3.36 -1.89 -2.44
CA ARG A 248 2.43 -0.77 -2.61
C ARG A 248 2.84 -0.01 -3.85
N CYS A 249 1.99 0.06 -4.87
CA CYS A 249 2.35 0.71 -6.12
C CYS A 249 1.96 2.19 -6.14
N VAL A 250 2.72 2.99 -6.87
CA VAL A 250 2.49 4.41 -7.13
C VAL A 250 2.17 4.57 -8.62
N LYS A 251 1.26 5.48 -8.96
CA LYS A 251 0.89 5.74 -10.35
C LYS A 251 1.97 6.58 -11.04
N ASP A 252 2.23 6.31 -12.32
CA ASP A 252 3.10 7.13 -13.16
C ASP A 252 2.54 8.55 -13.41
#